data_AF-D3RY02-F1
#
_entry.id   AF-D3RY02-F1
#
_cell.length_a   1.000
_cell.length_b   1.000
_cell.length_c   1.000
_cell.angle_alpha   90.00
_cell.angle_beta   90.00
_cell.angle_gamma   90.00
#
_symmetry.space_group_name_H-M   'P 1'
#
loop_
_entity.id
_entity.type
_entity.pdbx_description
1 polymer ?
#
loop_
_entity_poly.entity_id
_entity_poly.type
_entity_poly.pdbx_seq_one_letter_code
_entity_poly.pdbx_strand_id
1 'polypeptide(L)'
;MVEWISIFVSFLMILIALYFYWRISKRVRSPAKERIRDVGIVGIIIYSCGVFFQNYELAVAGSLIWAYGMLLLLVEEYRKGKEESK
;
A
#
# COMPACT_ATOMS: atom_id res chain seq x y z
N MET A 1 6.32 5.30 27.40
CA MET A 1 5.63 4.02 27.11
C MET A 1 4.76 4.14 25.86
N VAL A 2 3.95 5.20 25.72
CA VAL A 2 3.10 5.46 24.54
C VAL A 2 3.90 5.64 23.23
N GLU A 3 5.06 6.30 23.27
CA GLU A 3 5.90 6.53 22.08
C GLU A 3 6.46 5.24 21.47
N TRP A 4 6.90 4.30 22.31
CA TRP A 4 7.38 2.99 21.87
C TRP A 4 6.29 2.16 21.20
N ILE A 5 5.05 2.27 21.69
CA ILE A 5 3.89 1.63 21.06
C ILE A 5 3.63 2.25 19.68
N SER A 6 3.69 3.57 19.56
CA SER A 6 3.50 4.28 18.28
C SER A 6 4.56 3.90 17.23
N ILE A 7 5.83 3.84 17.64
CA ILE A 7 6.94 3.42 16.77
C ILE A 7 6.74 1.95 16.34
N PHE A 8 6.37 1.08 17.27
CA PHE A 8 6.12 -0.34 16.99
C PHE A 8 4.95 -0.53 16.01
N VAL A 9 3.84 0.18 16.20
CA VAL A 9 2.67 0.14 15.31
C VAL A 9 3.05 0.66 13.91
N SER A 10 3.81 1.75 13.83
CA SER A 10 4.25 2.31 12.55
C SER A 10 5.17 1.36 11.79
N PHE A 11 6.10 0.71 12.51
CA PHE A 11 6.98 -0.30 11.94
C PHE A 11 6.20 -1.53 11.45
N LEU A 12 5.22 -1.99 12.23
CA LEU A 12 4.32 -3.09 11.84
C LEU A 12 3.55 -2.75 10.56
N MET A 13 3.05 -1.52 10.43
CA MET A 13 2.34 -1.05 9.24
C MET A 13 3.23 -1.07 8.00
N ILE A 14 4.50 -0.64 8.13
CA ILE A 14 5.48 -0.71 7.04
C ILE A 14 5.74 -2.16 6.63
N LEU A 15 5.93 -3.07 7.59
CA LEU A 15 6.12 -4.50 7.32
C LEU A 15 4.92 -5.12 6.60
N ILE A 16 3.70 -4.80 7.02
CA ILE A 16 2.47 -5.23 6.37
C ILE A 16 2.43 -4.72 4.92
N ALA A 17 2.71 -3.44 4.71
CA ALA A 17 2.70 -2.84 3.38
C ALA A 17 3.75 -3.48 2.44
N LEU A 18 4.96 -3.75 2.94
CA LEU A 18 6.01 -4.46 2.21
C LEU A 18 5.64 -5.92 1.91
N TYR A 19 5.04 -6.63 2.86
CA TYR A 19 4.55 -7.99 2.67
C TYR A 19 3.50 -8.05 1.55
N PHE A 20 2.51 -7.15 1.59
CA PHE A 20 1.51 -7.07 0.53
C PHE A 20 2.15 -6.73 -0.82
N TYR A 21 3.08 -5.78 -0.86
CA TYR A 21 3.83 -5.45 -2.07
C TYR A 21 4.53 -6.68 -2.67
N TRP A 22 5.26 -7.44 -1.85
CA TRP A 22 5.95 -8.67 -2.29
C TRP A 22 4.99 -9.75 -2.79
N ARG A 23 3.84 -9.91 -2.13
CA ARG A 23 2.82 -10.89 -2.53
C ARG A 23 2.17 -10.51 -3.87
N ILE A 24 1.87 -9.22 -4.06
CA ILE A 24 1.23 -8.68 -5.26
C ILE A 24 2.20 -8.69 -6.43
N SER A 25 3.45 -8.28 -6.24
CA SER A 25 4.46 -8.23 -7.31
C SER A 25 4.71 -9.60 -7.97
N LYS A 26 4.56 -10.70 -7.23
CA LYS A 26 4.65 -12.07 -7.77
C LYS A 26 3.47 -12.48 -8.66
N ARG A 27 2.30 -11.84 -8.53
CA ARG A 27 1.05 -12.21 -9.25
C ARG A 27 0.68 -11.23 -10.36
N VAL A 28 1.31 -10.07 -10.39
CA VAL A 28 1.01 -8.99 -11.32
C VAL A 28 1.90 -9.10 -12.57
N ARG A 29 1.31 -9.41 -13.72
CA ARG A 29 1.96 -9.41 -15.05
C ARG A 29 1.33 -8.42 -16.05
N SER A 30 0.42 -7.55 -15.59
CA SER A 30 -0.27 -6.58 -16.46
C SER A 30 0.32 -5.17 -16.27
N PRO A 31 0.60 -4.42 -17.35
CA PRO A 31 1.11 -3.04 -17.27
C PRO A 31 0.24 -2.11 -16.42
N ALA A 32 -1.08 -2.32 -16.43
CA ALA A 32 -2.01 -1.54 -15.60
C ALA A 32 -1.81 -1.82 -14.11
N LYS A 33 -1.65 -3.10 -13.74
CA LYS A 33 -1.42 -3.52 -12.35
C LYS A 33 -0.03 -3.09 -11.85
N GLU A 34 0.98 -3.01 -12.73
CA GLU A 34 2.30 -2.45 -12.39
C GLU A 34 2.19 -0.98 -12.01
N ARG A 35 1.49 -0.16 -12.81
CA ARG A 35 1.27 1.26 -12.47
C ARG A 35 0.53 1.44 -11.15
N ILE A 36 -0.50 0.63 -10.91
CA ILE A 36 -1.26 0.68 -9.64
C ILE A 36 -0.36 0.31 -8.46
N ARG A 37 0.48 -0.72 -8.62
CA ARG A 37 1.46 -1.13 -7.61
C ARG A 37 2.45 0.00 -7.32
N ASP A 38 2.96 0.66 -8.35
CA ASP A 38 3.93 1.75 -8.19
C ASP A 38 3.32 2.95 -7.45
N VAL A 39 2.04 3.28 -7.70
CA VAL A 39 1.29 4.26 -6.88
C VAL A 39 1.21 3.82 -5.42
N GLY A 40 0.96 2.53 -5.17
CA GLY A 40 0.99 1.95 -3.83
C GLY A 40 2.35 2.12 -3.14
N ILE A 41 3.47 1.88 -3.85
CA ILE A 41 4.83 2.08 -3.33
C ILE A 41 5.06 3.54 -2.97
N VAL A 42 4.67 4.46 -3.85
CA VAL A 42 4.79 5.91 -3.58
C VAL A 42 4.02 6.28 -2.30
N GLY A 43 2.83 5.72 -2.08
CA GLY A 43 2.08 5.89 -0.84
C GLY A 43 2.85 5.42 0.41
N ILE A 44 3.50 4.25 0.34
CA ILE A 44 4.32 3.72 1.44
C ILE A 44 5.52 4.63 1.73
N ILE A 45 6.19 5.14 0.70
CA ILE A 45 7.32 6.06 0.85
C ILE A 45 6.87 7.34 1.54
N ILE A 46 5.77 7.95 1.06
CA ILE A 46 5.21 9.18 1.65
C ILE A 46 4.82 8.95 3.11
N TYR A 47 4.15 7.83 3.40
CA TYR A 47 3.78 7.46 4.77
C TYR A 47 5.01 7.34 5.66
N SER A 48 6.05 6.65 5.19
CA SER A 48 7.29 6.43 5.94
C SER A 48 8.02 7.75 6.21
N CYS A 49 8.05 8.66 5.24
CA CYS A 49 8.55 10.02 5.43
C CYS A 49 7.74 10.77 6.49
N GLY A 50 6.41 10.71 6.43
CA GLY A 50 5.53 11.33 7.43
C GLY A 50 5.80 10.83 8.85
N VAL A 51 5.95 9.52 9.02
CA VAL A 51 6.33 8.90 10.31
C VAL A 51 7.71 9.36 10.76
N PHE A 52 8.71 9.34 9.87
CA PHE A 52 10.10 9.67 10.21
C PHE A 52 10.27 11.15 10.60
N PHE A 53 9.62 12.07 9.88
CA PHE A 53 9.67 13.50 10.16
C PHE A 53 8.59 13.97 11.15
N GLN A 54 7.84 13.04 11.76
CA GLN A 54 6.73 13.33 12.68
C GLN A 54 5.68 14.31 12.10
N ASN A 55 5.45 14.23 10.79
CA ASN A 55 4.47 15.04 10.07
C ASN A 55 3.19 14.22 9.86
N TYR A 56 2.15 14.54 10.64
CA TYR A 56 0.90 13.79 10.64
C TYR A 56 0.17 13.87 9.31
N GLU A 57 0.12 15.05 8.69
CA GLU A 57 -0.56 15.30 7.43
C GLU A 57 0.07 14.47 6.30
N LEU A 58 1.40 14.39 6.27
CA LEU A 58 2.15 13.61 5.30
C LEU A 58 1.95 12.10 5.52
N ALA A 59 1.91 11.65 6.78
CA ALA A 59 1.61 10.25 7.10
C ALA A 59 0.19 9.88 6.64
N VAL A 60 -0.80 10.71 6.93
CA VAL A 60 -2.18 10.51 6.47
C VAL A 60 -2.26 10.47 4.95
N ALA A 61 -1.64 11.43 4.25
CA ALA A 61 -1.61 11.47 2.79
C ALA A 61 -1.01 10.17 2.19
N GLY A 62 0.12 9.71 2.73
CA GLY A 62 0.76 8.47 2.28
C GLY A 62 -0.12 7.24 2.48
N SER A 63 -0.76 7.12 3.64
CA SER A 63 -1.69 6.02 3.93
C SER A 63 -2.89 5.98 3.00
N LEU A 64 -3.46 7.15 2.64
CA LEU A 64 -4.58 7.26 1.71
C LEU A 64 -4.19 6.85 0.29
N ILE A 65 -3.02 7.29 -0.19
CA ILE A 65 -2.50 6.90 -1.51
C ILE A 65 -2.29 5.39 -1.58
N TRP A 66 -1.70 4.81 -0.53
CA TRP A 66 -1.50 3.36 -0.46
C TRP A 66 -2.83 2.59 -0.45
N ALA A 67 -3.79 3.01 0.37
CA ALA A 67 -5.13 2.41 0.43
C ALA A 67 -5.85 2.50 -0.93
N TYR A 68 -5.72 3.62 -1.63
CA TYR A 68 -6.26 3.80 -2.97
C TYR A 68 -5.63 2.82 -3.99
N GLY A 69 -4.30 2.66 -3.97
CA GLY A 69 -3.61 1.67 -4.80
C GLY A 69 -4.12 0.24 -4.54
N MET A 70 -4.37 -0.12 -3.28
CA MET A 70 -4.93 -1.42 -2.92
C MET A 70 -6.35 -1.63 -3.43
N LEU A 71 -7.21 -0.61 -3.34
CA LEU A 71 -8.57 -0.67 -3.88
C LEU A 71 -8.58 -0.89 -5.40
N LEU A 72 -7.70 -0.20 -6.12
CA LEU A 72 -7.56 -0.40 -7.57
C LEU A 72 -7.13 -1.82 -7.93
N LEU A 73 -6.20 -2.41 -7.16
CA LEU A 73 -5.81 -3.81 -7.36
C LEU A 73 -6.97 -4.77 -7.10
N LEU A 74 -7.74 -4.53 -6.03
CA LEU A 74 -8.90 -5.34 -5.70
C LEU A 74 -9.96 -5.31 -6.81
N VAL A 75 -10.26 -4.13 -7.35
CA VAL A 75 -11.21 -3.96 -8.46
C VAL A 75 -10.74 -4.72 -9.70
N GLU A 76 -9.44 -4.67 -10.01
CA GLU A 76 -8.90 -5.38 -11.16
C GLU A 76 -8.95 -6.91 -10.99
N GLU A 77 -8.69 -7.44 -9.79
CA GLU A 77 -8.89 -8.87 -9.53
C GLU A 77 -10.37 -9.27 -9.63
N TYR A 78 -11.28 -8.43 -9.14
CA TYR A 78 -12.71 -8.67 -9.26
C TYR A 78 -13.17 -8.71 -10.72
N ARG A 79 -12.65 -7.80 -11.56
CA ARG A 79 -12.97 -7.77 -12.98
C ARG A 79 -12.49 -9.03 -13.70
N LYS A 80 -11.27 -9.50 -13.38
CA LYS A 80 -10.74 -10.76 -13.91
C LYS A 80 -11.63 -11.95 -13.54
N GLY A 81 -12.03 -12.07 -12.27
CA GLY A 81 -12.92 -13.16 -11.85
C GLY A 81 -14.26 -13.16 -12.60
N LYS A 82 -14.79 -11.98 -12.95
CA LYS A 82 -16.01 -11.85 -13.75
C LYS A 82 -15.82 -12.26 -15.21
N GLU A 83 -14.64 -12.02 -15.78
CA GLU A 83 -14.29 -12.44 -17.15
C GLU A 83 -14.09 -13.95 -17.23
N GLU A 84 -13.49 -14.58 -16.21
CA GLU A 84 -13.29 -16.04 -16.13
C GLU A 84 -14.57 -16.84 -15.86
N SER A 85 -15.61 -16.20 -15.31
CA SER A 85 -16.90 -16.85 -14.99
C SER A 85 -17.92 -16.81 -16.12
N LYS A 86 -17.57 -16.24 -17.28
CA LYS A 86 -18.40 -16.19 -18.49
C LYS A 86 -17.96 -17.25 -19.49
#